data_AF-A0A8C9X2I1-F1
#
_entry.id   AF-A0A8C9X2I1-F1
#
_cell.length_a   1.000
_cell.length_b   1.000
_cell.length_c   1.000
_cell.angle_alpha   90.00
_cell.angle_beta   90.00
_cell.angle_gamma   90.00
#
_symmetry.space_group_name_H-M   'P 1'
#
loop_
_entity.id
_entity.type
_entity.pdbx_description
1 polymer ?
#
loop_
_entity_poly.entity_id
_entity_poly.type
_entity_poly.pdbx_seq_one_letter_code
_entity_poly.pdbx_strand_id
1 'polypeptide(L)'
;MSRKTELSRRGKSFTADHKPLMGEAPEVRGFYLGCGFNSAGMMLGGGCGRELAHWIIHGRPEKDMYGYDIRRFHNSLTDNTRWIRQRSHESYAKNYSVVFPFDEPLASRNMRKDPFHQVLTEQGCVFQERHGWERPGWFTMDGPAPVKDYDYYGAYDIKKNVNYKYNILLGKEYTFDFPPHHDVIKNECLTCRHGVAVFDMSYFGKFYLSGPDAKKAADWLFTADVNKKPGDAYYLAIGGGVAEHNWNHIRTVLQDQGFHCHLTDHSEDMGMISIQGPKSREVLQEVLDTDLSNEAFPFSTHKVVNAAGHQVRAMRLSFVGELGWELHIPKDSCLPVYHAVMAAGAKHGIINSGYRAIDSLSIEKGYRHWHADLRPDDTPLESGLGFTCKLKSSIPFQGRDRLEKQKEEGLRRRIVCFTIDEKVPMFGLEAVFRNGTPVGHLRRSEYGFFIDKTIGYGYIRNPAGGVVSADFIKSGEFTLEKMGVTYEAKAHLKSPFDPENKRIKGIYA
;
A
#
# COMPACT_ATOMS: atom_id res chain seq x y z
N MET A 1 2.52 -57.46 -24.31
CA MET A 1 3.37 -56.39 -23.72
C MET A 1 2.48 -55.45 -22.91
N SER A 2 2.38 -55.66 -21.59
CA SER A 2 1.73 -54.69 -20.69
C SER A 2 2.72 -53.54 -20.44
N ARG A 3 2.43 -52.34 -20.94
CA ARG A 3 3.14 -51.14 -20.49
C ARG A 3 2.73 -50.91 -19.03
N LYS A 4 3.63 -51.20 -18.08
CA LYS A 4 3.48 -50.69 -16.71
C LYS A 4 3.44 -49.16 -16.82
N THR A 5 2.34 -48.56 -16.38
CA THR A 5 2.27 -47.12 -16.13
C THR A 5 3.18 -46.82 -14.94
N GLU A 6 4.46 -46.55 -15.19
CA GLU A 6 5.36 -46.05 -14.18
C GLU A 6 5.02 -44.59 -13.89
N LEU A 7 4.51 -44.34 -12.68
CA LEU A 7 4.28 -43.00 -12.17
C LEU A 7 5.65 -42.33 -11.92
N SER A 8 6.03 -41.37 -12.76
CA SER A 8 7.24 -40.58 -12.51
C SER A 8 6.94 -39.45 -11.52
N ARG A 9 7.64 -39.40 -10.38
CA ARG A 9 7.68 -38.23 -9.50
C ARG A 9 8.89 -37.38 -9.90
N ARG A 10 8.68 -36.10 -10.21
CA ARG A 10 9.75 -35.17 -10.63
C ARG A 10 9.81 -33.98 -9.68
N GLY A 11 11.03 -33.57 -9.33
CA GLY A 11 11.25 -32.34 -8.57
C GLY A 11 10.84 -31.11 -9.37
N LYS A 12 10.25 -30.13 -8.69
CA LYS A 12 9.87 -28.82 -9.21
C LYS A 12 10.16 -27.78 -8.13
N SER A 13 10.54 -26.58 -8.54
CA SER A 13 10.75 -25.45 -7.62
C SER A 13 9.47 -24.63 -7.50
N PHE A 14 9.03 -24.44 -6.26
CA PHE A 14 7.89 -23.59 -5.90
C PHE A 14 8.34 -22.46 -4.98
N THR A 15 7.65 -21.33 -5.08
CA THR A 15 7.92 -20.08 -4.34
C THR A 15 6.77 -19.77 -3.40
N ALA A 16 6.97 -18.84 -2.47
CA ALA A 16 6.00 -18.52 -1.41
C ALA A 16 4.72 -17.82 -1.88
N ASP A 17 4.69 -17.30 -3.11
CA ASP A 17 3.53 -16.61 -3.70
C ASP A 17 3.18 -17.15 -5.10
N HIS A 18 3.77 -18.28 -5.48
CA HIS A 18 3.63 -18.88 -6.80
C HIS A 18 4.07 -18.00 -8.00
N LYS A 19 4.95 -17.01 -7.77
CA LYS A 19 5.58 -16.21 -8.84
C LYS A 19 7.11 -16.44 -8.90
N PRO A 20 7.73 -16.41 -10.09
CA PRO A 20 9.19 -16.49 -10.21
C PRO A 20 9.93 -15.48 -9.30
N LEU A 21 11.18 -15.81 -8.97
CA LEU A 21 12.12 -14.90 -8.33
C LEU A 21 13.03 -14.32 -9.41
N MET A 22 12.94 -13.01 -9.59
CA MET A 22 13.67 -12.29 -10.65
C MET A 22 14.32 -11.01 -10.13
N GLY A 23 15.41 -10.61 -10.77
CA GLY A 23 16.11 -9.37 -10.47
C GLY A 23 17.41 -9.57 -9.73
N GLU A 24 18.07 -8.46 -9.42
CA GLU A 24 19.38 -8.47 -8.78
C GLU A 24 19.27 -8.84 -7.29
N ALA A 25 20.12 -9.76 -6.85
CA ALA A 25 20.21 -10.14 -5.44
C ALA A 25 20.63 -8.92 -4.60
N PRO A 26 19.90 -8.60 -3.52
CA PRO A 26 20.25 -7.49 -2.64
C PRO A 26 21.66 -7.59 -2.05
N GLU A 27 22.14 -8.80 -1.78
CA GLU A 27 23.36 -9.10 -1.05
C GLU A 27 24.61 -9.05 -1.93
N VAL A 28 24.45 -9.22 -3.25
CA VAL A 28 25.56 -9.37 -4.19
C VAL A 28 25.30 -8.56 -5.46
N ARG A 29 25.99 -7.43 -5.61
CA ARG A 29 25.91 -6.60 -6.82
C ARG A 29 26.33 -7.38 -8.06
N GLY A 30 25.55 -7.24 -9.13
CA GLY A 30 25.76 -7.91 -10.40
C GLY A 30 25.30 -9.38 -10.45
N PHE A 31 24.80 -9.95 -9.35
CA PHE A 31 24.23 -11.30 -9.34
C PHE A 31 22.72 -11.24 -9.54
N TYR A 32 22.21 -11.87 -10.60
CA TYR A 32 20.79 -11.82 -10.96
C TYR A 32 20.12 -13.18 -10.83
N LEU A 33 18.90 -13.19 -10.30
CA LEU A 33 18.05 -14.36 -10.25
C LEU A 33 17.05 -14.35 -11.41
N GLY A 34 16.76 -15.56 -11.87
CA GLY A 34 15.69 -15.89 -12.80
C GLY A 34 15.31 -17.34 -12.56
N CYS A 35 14.68 -17.63 -11.42
CA CYS A 35 14.43 -18.99 -10.94
C CYS A 35 13.06 -19.13 -10.28
N GLY A 36 12.74 -20.32 -9.77
CA GLY A 36 11.48 -20.56 -9.04
C GLY A 36 10.23 -20.48 -9.90
N PHE A 37 10.29 -20.95 -11.15
CA PHE A 37 9.20 -20.80 -12.13
C PHE A 37 7.93 -21.62 -11.88
N ASN A 38 7.77 -22.28 -10.72
CA ASN A 38 6.47 -22.83 -10.28
C ASN A 38 5.81 -23.79 -11.30
N SER A 39 6.61 -24.62 -11.97
CA SER A 39 6.18 -25.47 -13.09
C SER A 39 5.64 -24.75 -14.34
N ALA A 40 5.70 -23.42 -14.39
CA ALA A 40 5.29 -22.57 -15.51
C ALA A 40 6.46 -22.07 -16.37
N GLY A 41 7.67 -22.61 -16.20
CA GLY A 41 8.88 -22.11 -16.87
C GLY A 41 8.83 -22.12 -18.39
N MET A 42 8.16 -23.10 -19.01
CA MET A 42 7.98 -23.12 -20.47
C MET A 42 7.07 -21.98 -20.97
N MET A 43 6.04 -21.63 -20.20
CA MET A 43 5.10 -20.56 -20.57
C MET A 43 5.69 -19.16 -20.31
N LEU A 44 6.41 -19.01 -19.20
CA LEU A 44 6.94 -17.71 -18.77
C LEU A 44 8.32 -17.38 -19.34
N GLY A 45 9.07 -18.37 -19.83
CA GLY A 45 10.50 -18.26 -20.13
C GLY A 45 10.86 -17.15 -21.12
N GLY A 46 10.10 -16.98 -22.20
CA GLY A 46 10.38 -15.95 -23.21
C GLY A 46 10.26 -14.53 -22.66
N GLY A 47 9.13 -14.21 -22.03
CA GLY A 47 8.89 -12.88 -21.45
C GLY A 47 9.81 -12.59 -20.27
N CYS A 48 9.96 -13.54 -19.35
CA CYS A 48 10.84 -13.38 -18.19
C CYS A 48 12.32 -13.24 -18.62
N GLY A 49 12.77 -14.00 -19.62
CA GLY A 49 14.13 -13.88 -20.15
C GLY A 49 14.40 -12.49 -20.73
N ARG A 50 13.44 -11.92 -21.50
CA ARG A 50 13.53 -10.56 -22.03
C ARG A 50 13.62 -9.52 -20.92
N GLU A 51 12.71 -9.54 -19.95
CA GLU A 51 12.71 -8.54 -18.87
C GLU A 51 13.94 -8.63 -17.98
N LEU A 52 14.44 -9.85 -17.72
CA LEU A 52 15.71 -10.04 -17.00
C LEU A 52 16.90 -9.46 -17.76
N ALA A 53 16.94 -9.64 -19.09
CA ALA A 53 17.98 -9.03 -19.93
C ALA A 53 17.93 -7.49 -19.89
N HIS A 54 16.73 -6.89 -19.96
CA HIS A 54 16.58 -5.44 -19.78
C HIS A 54 17.08 -4.98 -18.41
N TRP A 55 16.79 -5.74 -17.36
CA TRP A 55 17.25 -5.44 -16.01
C TRP A 55 18.78 -5.42 -15.90
N ILE A 56 19.46 -6.39 -16.52
CA ILE A 56 20.93 -6.46 -16.56
C ILE A 56 21.52 -5.29 -17.34
N ILE A 57 20.97 -4.96 -18.51
CA ILE A 57 21.54 -3.96 -19.42
C ILE A 57 21.24 -2.53 -18.96
N HIS A 58 20.06 -2.28 -18.40
CA HIS A 58 19.56 -0.94 -18.11
C HIS A 58 19.35 -0.66 -16.61
N GLY A 59 19.64 -1.62 -15.74
CA GLY A 59 19.42 -1.53 -14.29
C GLY A 59 17.95 -1.60 -13.86
N ARG A 60 17.01 -1.77 -14.81
CA ARG A 60 15.57 -1.89 -14.55
C ARG A 60 14.83 -2.61 -15.69
N PRO A 61 13.69 -3.27 -15.40
CA PRO A 61 12.83 -3.86 -16.43
C PRO A 61 12.06 -2.80 -17.24
N GLU A 62 11.48 -3.19 -18.38
CA GLU A 62 10.60 -2.34 -19.18
C GLU A 62 9.16 -2.39 -18.65
N LYS A 63 8.73 -3.55 -18.16
CA LYS A 63 7.40 -3.77 -17.58
C LYS A 63 7.41 -3.60 -16.06
N ASP A 64 6.21 -3.44 -15.49
CA ASP A 64 6.03 -3.59 -14.06
C ASP A 64 6.30 -5.05 -13.64
N MET A 65 7.49 -5.26 -13.09
CA MET A 65 7.94 -6.56 -12.57
C MET A 65 7.95 -6.60 -11.05
N TYR A 66 7.27 -5.68 -10.35
CA TYR A 66 7.29 -5.65 -8.89
C TYR A 66 6.88 -7.00 -8.26
N GLY A 67 5.84 -7.62 -8.80
CA GLY A 67 5.37 -8.94 -8.34
C GLY A 67 6.31 -10.12 -8.65
N TYR A 68 7.36 -9.91 -9.43
CA TYR A 68 8.38 -10.90 -9.79
C TYR A 68 9.75 -10.56 -9.17
N ASP A 69 9.94 -9.32 -8.73
CA ASP A 69 11.15 -8.83 -8.09
C ASP A 69 11.46 -9.65 -6.83
N ILE A 70 12.72 -10.08 -6.66
CA ILE A 70 13.17 -10.79 -5.47
C ILE A 70 13.01 -9.94 -4.20
N ARG A 71 13.08 -8.61 -4.32
CA ARG A 71 12.95 -7.62 -3.24
C ARG A 71 11.51 -7.41 -2.76
N ARG A 72 10.55 -8.15 -3.32
CA ARG A 72 9.14 -8.15 -2.86
C ARG A 72 8.95 -8.94 -1.56
N PHE A 73 9.94 -9.72 -1.15
CA PHE A 73 9.93 -10.44 0.12
C PHE A 73 10.92 -9.78 1.07
N HIS A 74 10.45 -9.50 2.28
CA HIS A 74 11.31 -8.98 3.34
C HIS A 74 12.39 -10.00 3.70
N ASN A 75 13.63 -9.53 3.89
CA ASN A 75 14.80 -10.39 4.11
C ASN A 75 14.64 -11.34 5.33
N SER A 76 13.96 -10.90 6.38
CA SER A 76 13.70 -11.72 7.58
C SER A 76 12.79 -12.92 7.33
N LEU A 77 12.08 -12.96 6.19
CA LEU A 77 11.24 -14.07 5.79
C LEU A 77 11.97 -15.05 4.88
N THR A 78 12.87 -14.57 4.03
CA THR A 78 13.49 -15.37 2.96
C THR A 78 14.45 -16.43 3.48
N ASP A 79 14.94 -16.30 4.71
CA ASP A 79 15.75 -17.33 5.40
C ASP A 79 14.91 -18.21 6.36
N ASN A 80 13.63 -17.91 6.53
CA ASN A 80 12.78 -18.59 7.48
C ASN A 80 12.17 -19.87 6.86
N THR A 81 12.76 -21.02 7.18
CA THR A 81 12.35 -22.33 6.62
C THR A 81 10.89 -22.69 6.89
N ARG A 82 10.34 -22.32 8.06
CA ARG A 82 8.92 -22.49 8.36
C ARG A 82 8.08 -21.68 7.39
N TRP A 83 8.39 -20.40 7.23
CA TRP A 83 7.64 -19.49 6.37
C TRP A 83 7.64 -19.98 4.92
N ILE A 84 8.82 -20.29 4.37
CA ILE A 84 9.00 -20.79 2.99
C ILE A 84 8.17 -22.07 2.79
N ARG A 85 8.33 -23.07 3.68
CA ARG A 85 7.65 -24.36 3.53
C ARG A 85 6.13 -24.22 3.59
N GLN A 86 5.62 -23.47 4.56
CA GLN A 86 4.18 -23.30 4.74
C GLN A 86 3.56 -22.47 3.61
N ARG A 87 4.19 -21.35 3.20
CA ARG A 87 3.69 -20.53 2.10
C ARG A 87 3.75 -21.24 0.76
N SER A 88 4.87 -21.87 0.42
CA SER A 88 4.96 -22.63 -0.83
C SER A 88 3.97 -23.78 -0.87
N HIS A 89 3.69 -24.42 0.26
CA HIS A 89 2.63 -25.43 0.33
C HIS A 89 1.25 -24.83 0.05
N GLU A 90 0.85 -23.76 0.74
CA GLU A 90 -0.46 -23.13 0.53
C GLU A 90 -0.62 -22.61 -0.89
N SER A 91 0.39 -21.92 -1.44
CA SER A 91 0.39 -21.44 -2.82
C SER A 91 0.20 -22.56 -3.83
N TYR A 92 0.86 -23.71 -3.62
CA TYR A 92 0.68 -24.88 -4.49
C TYR A 92 -0.73 -25.49 -4.33
N ALA A 93 -1.19 -25.65 -3.09
CA ALA A 93 -2.52 -26.21 -2.79
C ALA A 93 -3.66 -25.35 -3.37
N LYS A 94 -3.47 -24.02 -3.41
CA LYS A 94 -4.41 -23.05 -3.99
C LYS A 94 -4.18 -22.77 -5.48
N ASN A 95 -3.33 -23.51 -6.19
CA ASN A 95 -2.94 -23.16 -7.58
C ASN A 95 -4.12 -22.97 -8.55
N TYR A 96 -5.21 -23.72 -8.38
CA TYR A 96 -6.42 -23.59 -9.20
C TYR A 96 -7.62 -23.01 -8.43
N SER A 97 -7.38 -22.44 -7.25
CA SER A 97 -8.41 -21.74 -6.50
C SER A 97 -8.71 -20.38 -7.15
N VAL A 98 -9.96 -19.94 -7.05
CA VAL A 98 -10.33 -18.56 -7.36
C VAL A 98 -9.66 -17.66 -6.32
N VAL A 99 -8.91 -16.65 -6.78
CA VAL A 99 -8.35 -15.62 -5.91
C VAL A 99 -9.34 -14.47 -5.82
N PHE A 100 -9.91 -14.26 -4.64
CA PHE A 100 -10.84 -13.17 -4.38
C PHE A 100 -10.09 -11.90 -3.97
N PRO A 101 -10.67 -10.69 -4.17
CA PRO A 101 -9.97 -9.42 -3.93
C PRO A 101 -9.35 -9.25 -2.55
N PHE A 102 -9.99 -9.84 -1.53
CA PHE A 102 -9.57 -9.74 -0.13
C PHE A 102 -9.24 -11.10 0.50
N ASP A 103 -8.89 -12.09 -0.33
CA ASP A 103 -8.34 -13.36 0.17
C ASP A 103 -7.03 -13.09 0.92
N GLU A 104 -6.80 -13.86 1.97
CA GLU A 104 -5.62 -13.77 2.79
C GLU A 104 -5.04 -15.18 3.01
N PRO A 105 -3.71 -15.29 3.10
CA PRO A 105 -3.05 -16.54 3.39
C PRO A 105 -3.38 -17.02 4.82
N LEU A 106 -3.58 -18.33 4.97
CA LEU A 106 -3.66 -18.99 6.27
C LEU A 106 -2.29 -19.52 6.70
N ALA A 107 -1.39 -19.77 5.75
CA ALA A 107 -0.03 -20.22 6.01
C ALA A 107 0.85 -19.10 6.55
N SER A 108 1.84 -19.46 7.38
CA SER A 108 2.92 -18.56 7.82
C SER A 108 2.46 -17.18 8.29
N ARG A 109 1.42 -17.16 9.12
CA ARG A 109 0.92 -15.95 9.78
C ARG A 109 1.64 -15.71 11.10
N ASN A 110 1.47 -14.53 11.68
CA ASN A 110 2.11 -14.08 12.91
C ASN A 110 3.66 -14.07 12.85
N MET A 111 4.25 -13.85 11.67
CA MET A 111 5.72 -13.79 11.53
C MET A 111 6.30 -12.54 12.15
N ARG A 112 5.60 -11.41 12.02
CA ARG A 112 5.95 -10.12 12.60
C ARG A 112 4.68 -9.51 13.19
N LYS A 113 4.76 -9.09 14.44
CA LYS A 113 3.66 -8.50 15.18
C LYS A 113 4.14 -7.21 15.80
N ASP A 114 3.36 -6.15 15.62
CA ASP A 114 3.65 -4.87 16.24
C ASP A 114 3.18 -4.85 17.72
N PRO A 115 3.50 -3.78 18.47
CA PRO A 115 3.14 -3.66 19.88
C PRO A 115 1.63 -3.62 20.16
N PHE A 116 0.78 -3.29 19.18
CA PHE A 116 -0.66 -3.17 19.32
C PHE A 116 -1.39 -4.48 18.97
N HIS A 117 -0.72 -5.43 18.32
CA HIS A 117 -1.32 -6.68 17.85
C HIS A 117 -2.23 -7.36 18.89
N GLN A 118 -1.77 -7.53 20.13
CA GLN A 118 -2.54 -8.22 21.16
C GLN A 118 -3.81 -7.45 21.52
N VAL A 119 -3.69 -6.17 21.87
CA VAL A 119 -4.83 -5.34 22.28
C VAL A 119 -5.85 -5.20 21.15
N LEU A 120 -5.40 -5.10 19.89
CA LEU A 120 -6.30 -5.05 18.74
C LEU A 120 -6.97 -6.40 18.47
N THR A 121 -6.27 -7.53 18.69
CA THR A 121 -6.89 -8.87 18.62
C THR A 121 -8.04 -9.00 19.61
N GLU A 122 -7.82 -8.57 20.86
CA GLU A 122 -8.81 -8.59 21.93
C GLU A 122 -10.03 -7.72 21.61
N GLN A 123 -9.84 -6.67 20.80
CA GLN A 123 -10.88 -5.77 20.31
C GLN A 123 -11.53 -6.23 18.99
N GLY A 124 -11.28 -7.47 18.55
CA GLY A 124 -11.93 -8.04 17.37
C GLY A 124 -11.25 -7.71 16.03
N CYS A 125 -9.99 -7.28 16.02
CA CYS A 125 -9.26 -7.05 14.77
C CYS A 125 -9.18 -8.33 13.91
N VAL A 126 -9.57 -8.20 12.65
CA VAL A 126 -9.37 -9.19 11.59
C VAL A 126 -8.17 -8.73 10.77
N PHE A 127 -7.01 -9.36 11.01
CA PHE A 127 -5.74 -8.96 10.39
C PHE A 127 -5.62 -9.44 8.94
N GLN A 128 -4.95 -8.63 8.13
CA GLN A 128 -4.38 -8.97 6.82
C GLN A 128 -2.86 -9.08 6.94
N GLU A 129 -2.20 -9.85 6.07
CA GLU A 129 -0.75 -10.04 6.15
C GLU A 129 0.01 -9.32 5.04
N ARG A 130 1.01 -8.50 5.37
CA ARG A 130 1.94 -7.93 4.37
C ARG A 130 3.37 -7.96 4.91
N HIS A 131 4.32 -8.50 4.13
CA HIS A 131 5.74 -8.62 4.53
C HIS A 131 5.95 -9.28 5.91
N GLY A 132 5.09 -10.25 6.25
CA GLY A 132 5.06 -10.98 7.49
C GLY A 132 4.35 -10.27 8.63
N TRP A 133 4.03 -8.98 8.48
CA TRP A 133 3.28 -8.21 9.46
C TRP A 133 1.81 -8.57 9.47
N GLU A 134 1.26 -8.74 10.66
CA GLU A 134 -0.17 -8.69 10.91
C GLU A 134 -0.63 -7.23 10.91
N ARG A 135 -1.30 -6.80 9.84
CA ARG A 135 -1.84 -5.45 9.66
C ARG A 135 -3.35 -5.45 9.93
N PRO A 136 -3.89 -4.52 10.73
CA PRO A 136 -5.34 -4.42 10.93
C PRO A 136 -6.11 -4.22 9.61
N GLY A 137 -7.01 -5.15 9.29
CA GLY A 137 -7.86 -5.09 8.09
C GLY A 137 -9.17 -4.35 8.37
N TRP A 138 -9.93 -4.84 9.35
CA TRP A 138 -11.20 -4.31 9.86
C TRP A 138 -11.51 -4.94 11.24
N PHE A 139 -12.51 -4.45 11.96
CA PHE A 139 -12.82 -4.91 13.33
C PHE A 139 -14.18 -5.62 13.42
N THR A 140 -14.20 -6.92 13.75
CA THR A 140 -15.45 -7.66 13.97
C THR A 140 -16.08 -7.35 15.31
N MET A 141 -17.41 -7.21 15.33
CA MET A 141 -18.20 -7.02 16.55
C MET A 141 -18.43 -8.33 17.32
N ASP A 142 -18.10 -9.48 16.74
CA ASP A 142 -18.35 -10.80 17.34
C ASP A 142 -17.27 -11.20 18.35
N GLY A 143 -16.41 -10.27 18.76
CA GLY A 143 -15.25 -10.48 19.64
C GLY A 143 -13.98 -10.96 18.91
N PRO A 144 -12.94 -11.41 19.64
CA PRO A 144 -11.63 -11.77 19.07
C PRO A 144 -11.70 -12.86 17.99
N ALA A 145 -10.84 -12.73 16.97
CA ALA A 145 -10.67 -13.72 15.89
C ALA A 145 -9.17 -14.01 15.64
N PRO A 146 -8.46 -14.62 16.61
CA PRO A 146 -7.02 -14.83 16.50
C PRO A 146 -6.68 -15.79 15.36
N VAL A 147 -5.58 -15.48 14.67
CA VAL A 147 -5.03 -16.31 13.60
C VAL A 147 -4.32 -17.53 14.22
N LYS A 148 -4.68 -18.73 13.77
CA LYS A 148 -4.12 -20.01 14.24
C LYS A 148 -2.94 -20.45 13.37
N ASP A 149 -2.15 -21.38 13.90
CA ASP A 149 -1.11 -22.05 13.13
C ASP A 149 -1.70 -22.80 11.93
N TYR A 150 -0.93 -22.83 10.85
CA TYR A 150 -1.32 -23.47 9.60
C TYR A 150 -1.46 -24.99 9.76
N ASP A 151 -2.61 -25.52 9.36
CA ASP A 151 -2.97 -26.93 9.54
C ASP A 151 -2.78 -27.78 8.27
N TYR A 152 -2.16 -27.22 7.23
CA TYR A 152 -1.95 -27.87 5.93
C TYR A 152 -3.24 -28.46 5.34
N TYR A 153 -4.40 -27.87 5.67
CA TYR A 153 -5.72 -28.34 5.29
C TYR A 153 -6.03 -29.79 5.72
N GLY A 154 -5.36 -30.30 6.75
CA GLY A 154 -5.53 -31.67 7.24
C GLY A 154 -4.55 -32.69 6.62
N ALA A 155 -3.59 -32.24 5.81
CA ALA A 155 -2.57 -33.11 5.22
C ALA A 155 -1.42 -33.42 6.20
N TYR A 156 -0.60 -34.43 5.87
CA TYR A 156 0.62 -34.79 6.60
C TYR A 156 0.42 -35.12 8.09
N ASP A 157 -0.68 -35.80 8.42
CA ASP A 157 -1.07 -36.15 9.79
C ASP A 157 -1.28 -34.94 10.72
N ILE A 158 -1.50 -33.75 10.14
CA ILE A 158 -1.82 -32.54 10.86
C ILE A 158 -3.34 -32.42 10.96
N LYS A 159 -3.86 -32.22 12.18
CA LYS A 159 -5.31 -32.05 12.39
C LYS A 159 -5.76 -30.69 11.88
N LYS A 160 -6.81 -30.68 11.08
CA LYS A 160 -7.46 -29.45 10.62
C LYS A 160 -7.97 -28.62 11.81
N ASN A 161 -7.76 -27.32 11.75
CA ASN A 161 -8.30 -26.37 12.71
C ASN A 161 -9.83 -26.40 12.69
N VAL A 162 -10.41 -26.81 13.82
CA VAL A 162 -11.87 -26.76 14.04
C VAL A 162 -12.25 -25.44 14.72
N ASN A 163 -13.49 -24.98 14.47
CA ASN A 163 -14.04 -23.73 15.02
C ASN A 163 -13.07 -22.54 14.84
N TYR A 164 -12.47 -22.44 13.65
CA TYR A 164 -11.49 -21.42 13.35
C TYR A 164 -12.16 -20.13 12.88
N LYS A 165 -12.50 -19.26 13.84
CA LYS A 165 -13.28 -18.04 13.59
C LYS A 165 -12.68 -17.13 12.51
N TYR A 166 -11.37 -16.88 12.53
CA TYR A 166 -10.73 -16.06 11.49
C TYR A 166 -10.99 -16.62 10.09
N ASN A 167 -10.78 -17.92 9.88
CA ASN A 167 -11.03 -18.56 8.58
C ASN A 167 -12.52 -18.56 8.19
N ILE A 168 -13.43 -18.62 9.17
CA ILE A 168 -14.88 -18.47 8.91
C ILE A 168 -15.20 -17.05 8.44
N LEU A 169 -14.61 -16.02 9.07
CA LEU A 169 -14.77 -14.62 8.66
C LEU A 169 -14.15 -14.38 7.28
N LEU A 170 -12.95 -14.89 7.04
CA LEU A 170 -12.27 -14.81 5.74
C LEU A 170 -13.09 -15.50 4.64
N GLY A 171 -13.71 -16.65 4.91
CA GLY A 171 -14.60 -17.31 3.96
C GLY A 171 -15.81 -16.47 3.52
N LYS A 172 -16.22 -15.46 4.32
CA LYS A 172 -17.26 -14.50 3.95
C LYS A 172 -16.75 -13.37 3.04
N GLU A 173 -15.43 -13.23 2.89
CA GLU A 173 -14.79 -12.28 1.95
C GLU A 173 -14.69 -12.86 0.53
N TYR A 174 -14.94 -14.17 0.36
CA TYR A 174 -14.81 -14.87 -0.92
C TYR A 174 -15.99 -14.57 -1.86
N THR A 175 -16.02 -13.34 -2.35
CA THR A 175 -17.05 -12.83 -3.24
C THR A 175 -16.50 -11.77 -4.20
N PHE A 176 -17.16 -11.60 -5.35
CA PHE A 176 -16.97 -10.45 -6.25
C PHE A 176 -18.09 -9.39 -6.08
N ASP A 177 -18.86 -9.53 -5.01
CA ASP A 177 -19.85 -8.58 -4.52
C ASP A 177 -19.34 -7.93 -3.21
N PHE A 178 -20.13 -7.05 -2.60
CA PHE A 178 -19.84 -6.52 -1.28
C PHE A 178 -19.95 -7.63 -0.23
N PRO A 179 -18.90 -7.86 0.58
CA PRO A 179 -18.95 -8.89 1.61
C PRO A 179 -19.83 -8.44 2.80
N PRO A 180 -20.28 -9.37 3.66
CA PRO A 180 -21.22 -9.06 4.74
C PRO A 180 -20.73 -8.01 5.78
N HIS A 181 -19.42 -7.84 5.94
CA HIS A 181 -18.84 -6.86 6.87
C HIS A 181 -18.57 -5.49 6.19
N HIS A 182 -19.04 -5.28 4.96
CA HIS A 182 -18.88 -4.00 4.27
C HIS A 182 -19.52 -2.83 5.05
N ASP A 183 -20.61 -3.08 5.80
CA ASP A 183 -21.22 -2.09 6.69
C ASP A 183 -20.37 -1.77 7.92
N VAL A 184 -19.52 -2.70 8.37
CA VAL A 184 -18.53 -2.43 9.42
C VAL A 184 -17.49 -1.44 8.91
N ILE A 185 -16.97 -1.68 7.70
CA ILE A 185 -16.01 -0.77 7.05
C ILE A 185 -16.67 0.60 6.80
N LYS A 186 -17.96 0.63 6.40
CA LYS A 186 -18.73 1.87 6.29
C LYS A 186 -18.71 2.66 7.61
N ASN A 187 -19.00 1.99 8.73
CA ASN A 187 -18.99 2.64 10.05
C ASN A 187 -17.59 3.16 10.40
N GLU A 188 -16.54 2.38 10.15
CA GLU A 188 -15.14 2.82 10.35
C GLU A 188 -14.82 4.10 9.54
N CYS A 189 -15.26 4.15 8.29
CA CYS A 189 -15.08 5.31 7.41
C CYS A 189 -15.87 6.53 7.88
N LEU A 190 -17.16 6.35 8.18
CA LEU A 190 -18.03 7.44 8.58
C LEU A 190 -17.66 8.00 9.96
N THR A 191 -17.23 7.16 10.90
CA THR A 191 -16.69 7.64 12.18
C THR A 191 -15.41 8.46 11.98
N CYS A 192 -14.52 8.07 11.06
CA CYS A 192 -13.36 8.91 10.70
C CYS A 192 -13.80 10.25 10.09
N ARG A 193 -14.79 10.24 9.19
CA ARG A 193 -15.31 11.44 8.51
C ARG A 193 -16.02 12.40 9.47
N HIS A 194 -16.77 11.89 10.45
CA HIS A 194 -17.62 12.71 11.32
C HIS A 194 -17.07 12.92 12.73
N GLY A 195 -16.14 12.09 13.18
CA GLY A 195 -15.60 12.10 14.54
C GLY A 195 -14.09 11.93 14.56
N VAL A 196 -13.62 10.78 15.04
CA VAL A 196 -12.20 10.45 15.12
C VAL A 196 -12.00 8.93 15.08
N ALA A 197 -10.99 8.49 14.34
CA ALA A 197 -10.56 7.11 14.25
C ALA A 197 -9.05 6.98 14.45
N VAL A 198 -8.62 5.85 15.01
CA VAL A 198 -7.21 5.47 15.16
C VAL A 198 -6.90 4.35 14.20
N PHE A 199 -5.84 4.51 13.42
CA PHE A 199 -5.32 3.49 12.51
C PHE A 199 -3.93 3.07 12.98
N ASP A 200 -3.73 1.80 13.27
CA ASP A 200 -2.39 1.27 13.44
C ASP A 200 -1.72 1.08 12.08
N MET A 201 -0.56 1.72 11.93
CA MET A 201 0.26 1.72 10.72
C MET A 201 1.70 1.26 11.03
N SER A 202 1.89 0.52 12.13
CA SER A 202 3.21 0.07 12.61
C SER A 202 3.96 -0.84 11.65
N TYR A 203 3.30 -1.45 10.68
CA TYR A 203 3.92 -2.25 9.62
C TYR A 203 4.66 -1.42 8.56
N PHE A 204 4.62 -0.08 8.62
CA PHE A 204 5.40 0.78 7.72
C PHE A 204 6.92 0.64 7.95
N GLY A 205 7.67 0.78 6.87
CA GLY A 205 9.12 0.98 6.88
C GLY A 205 9.46 2.32 7.50
N LYS A 206 10.42 2.36 8.43
CA LYS A 206 10.81 3.58 9.18
C LYS A 206 12.32 3.73 9.13
N PHE A 207 12.80 4.44 8.12
CA PHE A 207 14.23 4.52 7.83
C PHE A 207 14.80 5.89 8.17
N TYR A 208 16.06 5.95 8.56
CA TYR A 208 16.81 7.19 8.67
C TYR A 208 17.95 7.20 7.65
N LEU A 209 18.01 8.25 6.85
CA LEU A 209 19.12 8.56 5.96
C LEU A 209 19.95 9.70 6.59
N SER A 210 21.19 9.39 6.95
CA SER A 210 22.11 10.29 7.65
C SER A 210 23.51 10.25 7.02
N GLY A 211 24.41 11.12 7.46
CA GLY A 211 25.79 11.21 6.96
C GLY A 211 26.07 12.49 6.18
N PRO A 212 27.34 12.78 5.87
CA PRO A 212 27.77 14.03 5.26
C PRO A 212 27.15 14.30 3.87
N ASP A 213 26.81 13.25 3.11
CA ASP A 213 26.16 13.39 1.80
C ASP A 213 24.63 13.19 1.84
N ALA A 214 24.00 13.08 3.02
CA ALA A 214 22.57 12.79 3.13
C ALA A 214 21.70 13.77 2.34
N LYS A 215 22.07 15.06 2.35
CA LYS A 215 21.39 16.09 1.56
C LYS A 215 21.50 15.82 0.05
N LYS A 216 22.70 15.54 -0.46
CA LYS A 216 22.93 15.25 -1.89
C LYS A 216 22.19 13.99 -2.31
N ALA A 217 22.22 12.96 -1.46
CA ALA A 217 21.49 11.72 -1.67
C ALA A 217 19.97 11.96 -1.71
N ALA A 218 19.42 12.71 -0.75
CA ALA A 218 18.00 13.06 -0.74
C ALA A 218 17.59 13.90 -1.94
N ASP A 219 18.45 14.84 -2.37
CA ASP A 219 18.23 15.61 -3.59
C ASP A 219 18.15 14.70 -4.83
N TRP A 220 19.04 13.72 -4.93
CA TRP A 220 19.06 12.79 -6.05
C TRP A 220 17.91 11.77 -6.04
N LEU A 221 17.61 11.19 -4.88
CA LEU A 221 16.61 10.14 -4.68
C LEU A 221 15.17 10.65 -4.81
N PHE A 222 14.88 11.84 -4.27
CA PHE A 222 13.51 12.34 -4.18
C PHE A 222 13.22 13.40 -5.23
N THR A 223 12.07 13.27 -5.89
CA THR A 223 11.58 14.30 -6.81
C THR A 223 11.17 15.58 -6.05
N ALA A 224 10.80 15.49 -4.78
CA ALA A 224 10.48 16.65 -3.96
C ALA A 224 11.73 17.39 -3.48
N ASP A 225 11.61 18.70 -3.30
CA ASP A 225 12.63 19.49 -2.59
C ASP A 225 12.41 19.31 -1.09
N VAL A 226 13.25 18.49 -0.48
CA VAL A 226 13.19 18.13 0.93
C VAL A 226 14.26 18.83 1.75
N ASN A 227 14.92 19.85 1.19
CA ASN A 227 16.02 20.53 1.86
C ASN A 227 15.55 21.26 3.12
N LYS A 228 16.20 20.92 4.23
CA LYS A 228 16.07 21.58 5.53
C LYS A 228 17.46 22.05 5.99
N LYS A 229 17.55 22.54 7.23
CA LYS A 229 18.80 23.08 7.76
C LYS A 229 19.90 21.99 7.73
N PRO A 230 21.15 22.34 7.41
CA PRO A 230 22.27 21.39 7.47
C PRO A 230 22.40 20.75 8.85
N GLY A 231 22.70 19.45 8.91
CA GLY A 231 22.85 18.68 10.15
C GLY A 231 21.66 17.80 10.52
N ASP A 232 20.52 17.96 9.82
CA ASP A 232 19.35 17.10 10.00
C ASP A 232 19.49 15.77 9.23
N ALA A 233 19.01 14.68 9.84
CA ALA A 233 18.79 13.41 9.14
C ALA A 233 17.42 13.40 8.45
N TYR A 234 17.29 12.63 7.37
CA TYR A 234 16.00 12.43 6.71
C TYR A 234 15.33 11.19 7.30
N TYR A 235 14.11 11.36 7.80
CA TYR A 235 13.28 10.26 8.26
C TYR A 235 12.26 9.88 7.19
N LEU A 236 12.20 8.59 6.84
CA LEU A 236 11.36 8.04 5.80
C LEU A 236 10.33 7.11 6.42
N ALA A 237 9.05 7.42 6.22
CA ALA A 237 7.94 6.50 6.49
C ALA A 237 7.46 5.92 5.15
N ILE A 238 7.64 4.61 4.95
CA ILE A 238 7.42 3.92 3.67
C ILE A 238 6.35 2.85 3.86
N GLY A 239 5.42 2.73 2.90
CA GLY A 239 4.37 1.72 2.94
C GLY A 239 4.92 0.32 3.20
N GLY A 240 4.35 -0.40 4.17
CA GLY A 240 4.95 -1.64 4.68
C GLY A 240 5.18 -2.71 3.61
N GLY A 241 4.21 -2.92 2.73
CA GLY A 241 4.28 -3.90 1.64
C GLY A 241 5.26 -3.54 0.52
N VAL A 242 6.02 -2.44 0.64
CA VAL A 242 7.00 -1.97 -0.35
C VAL A 242 8.30 -1.51 0.31
N ALA A 243 8.40 -1.62 1.64
CA ALA A 243 9.51 -1.12 2.44
C ALA A 243 10.85 -1.78 2.03
N GLU A 244 10.88 -3.10 1.91
CA GLU A 244 12.07 -3.86 1.48
C GLU A 244 12.55 -3.44 0.09
N HIS A 245 11.64 -3.32 -0.88
CA HIS A 245 11.99 -2.88 -2.23
C HIS A 245 12.61 -1.47 -2.22
N ASN A 246 12.02 -0.54 -1.46
CA ASN A 246 12.55 0.82 -1.35
C ASN A 246 13.87 0.87 -0.58
N TRP A 247 14.03 0.10 0.49
CA TRP A 247 15.29 -0.06 1.22
C TRP A 247 16.43 -0.44 0.28
N ASN A 248 16.22 -1.49 -0.51
CA ASN A 248 17.21 -1.98 -1.45
C ASN A 248 17.47 -0.99 -2.60
N HIS A 249 16.43 -0.34 -3.13
CA HIS A 249 16.59 0.70 -4.15
C HIS A 249 17.44 1.87 -3.64
N ILE A 250 17.15 2.38 -2.45
CA ILE A 250 17.92 3.47 -1.83
C ILE A 250 19.37 3.02 -1.63
N ARG A 251 19.60 1.84 -1.05
CA ARG A 251 20.97 1.31 -0.84
C ARG A 251 21.75 1.21 -2.15
N THR A 252 21.13 0.67 -3.20
CA THR A 252 21.74 0.60 -4.54
C THR A 252 22.13 1.98 -5.05
N VAL A 253 21.23 2.97 -4.96
CA VAL A 253 21.52 4.33 -5.43
C VAL A 253 22.64 4.98 -4.62
N LEU A 254 22.65 4.83 -3.29
CA LEU A 254 23.72 5.34 -2.44
C LEU A 254 25.09 4.76 -2.85
N GLN A 255 25.13 3.44 -3.09
CA GLN A 255 26.34 2.74 -3.54
C GLN A 255 26.77 3.19 -4.94
N ASP A 256 25.86 3.21 -5.90
CA ASP A 256 26.17 3.54 -7.31
C ASP A 256 26.62 4.99 -7.49
N GLN A 257 26.09 5.90 -6.66
CA GLN A 257 26.51 7.31 -6.66
C GLN A 257 27.71 7.60 -5.75
N GLY A 258 28.16 6.62 -4.96
CA GLY A 258 29.25 6.80 -4.00
C GLY A 258 28.93 7.81 -2.88
N PHE A 259 27.65 7.93 -2.48
CA PHE A 259 27.26 8.86 -1.42
C PHE A 259 27.70 8.35 -0.04
N HIS A 260 28.38 9.20 0.73
CA HIS A 260 28.77 8.90 2.10
C HIS A 260 27.57 9.08 3.04
N CYS A 261 26.71 8.07 3.07
CA CYS A 261 25.47 8.04 3.84
C CYS A 261 25.32 6.73 4.63
N HIS A 262 24.57 6.80 5.73
CA HIS A 262 24.07 5.64 6.46
C HIS A 262 22.55 5.60 6.32
N LEU A 263 22.04 4.45 5.91
CA LEU A 263 20.61 4.13 5.94
C LEU A 263 20.38 3.14 7.09
N THR A 264 19.58 3.51 8.08
CA THR A 264 19.23 2.65 9.23
C THR A 264 17.74 2.35 9.26
N ASP A 265 17.38 1.12 9.62
CA ASP A 265 16.00 0.67 9.73
C ASP A 265 15.57 0.60 11.21
N HIS A 266 14.51 1.33 11.56
CA HIS A 266 13.87 1.32 12.88
C HIS A 266 12.41 0.85 12.81
N SER A 267 12.04 0.10 11.77
CA SER A 267 10.66 -0.36 11.56
C SER A 267 10.14 -1.21 12.71
N GLU A 268 10.99 -2.05 13.31
CA GLU A 268 10.62 -2.94 14.43
C GLU A 268 10.79 -2.30 15.82
N ASP A 269 11.52 -1.18 15.90
CA ASP A 269 11.79 -0.45 17.14
C ASP A 269 10.74 0.65 17.41
N MET A 270 9.86 0.91 16.45
CA MET A 270 8.85 1.95 16.55
C MET A 270 7.48 1.46 16.08
N GLY A 271 6.45 1.74 16.89
CA GLY A 271 5.06 1.71 16.45
C GLY A 271 4.66 3.00 15.76
N MET A 272 3.51 2.96 15.09
CA MET A 272 2.96 4.10 14.39
C MET A 272 1.44 4.05 14.41
N ILE A 273 0.79 5.06 14.99
CA ILE A 273 -0.67 5.21 14.96
C ILE A 273 -1.05 6.52 14.28
N SER A 274 -2.09 6.50 13.46
CA SER A 274 -2.65 7.68 12.80
C SER A 274 -4.00 8.01 13.44
N ILE A 275 -4.13 9.20 14.02
CA ILE A 275 -5.37 9.67 14.65
C ILE A 275 -5.97 10.73 13.74
N GLN A 276 -7.09 10.41 13.11
CA GLN A 276 -7.65 11.17 12.00
C GLN A 276 -9.15 11.43 12.20
N GLY A 277 -9.63 12.57 11.72
CA GLY A 277 -11.02 13.01 11.80
C GLY A 277 -11.14 14.43 12.38
N PRO A 278 -12.31 15.08 12.24
CA PRO A 278 -12.56 16.43 12.76
C PRO A 278 -12.26 16.59 14.26
N LYS A 279 -12.41 15.52 15.05
CA LYS A 279 -12.16 15.52 16.50
C LYS A 279 -10.74 15.15 16.90
N SER A 280 -9.86 14.81 15.94
CA SER A 280 -8.47 14.41 16.22
C SER A 280 -7.68 15.45 17.02
N ARG A 281 -7.84 16.75 16.70
CA ARG A 281 -7.15 17.83 17.44
C ARG A 281 -7.62 17.92 18.88
N GLU A 282 -8.93 17.89 19.12
CA GLU A 282 -9.51 17.94 20.47
C GLU A 282 -8.96 16.79 21.32
N VAL A 283 -8.98 15.56 20.77
CA VAL A 283 -8.44 14.37 21.45
C VAL A 283 -6.94 14.48 21.72
N LEU A 284 -6.14 14.82 20.71
CA LEU A 284 -4.69 14.84 20.84
C LEU A 284 -4.19 15.99 21.71
N GLN A 285 -4.94 17.08 21.83
CA GLN A 285 -4.55 18.20 22.69
C GLN A 285 -4.54 17.81 24.18
N GLU A 286 -5.34 16.81 24.58
CA GLU A 286 -5.33 16.25 25.94
C GLU A 286 -4.16 15.29 26.19
N VAL A 287 -3.52 14.79 25.13
CA VAL A 287 -2.46 13.77 25.21
C VAL A 287 -1.08 14.37 24.98
N LEU A 288 -0.98 15.37 24.10
CA LEU A 288 0.27 15.99 23.65
C LEU A 288 0.56 17.28 24.41
N ASP A 289 1.82 17.49 24.75
CA ASP A 289 2.32 18.69 25.46
C ASP A 289 2.65 19.88 24.53
N THR A 290 2.10 19.90 23.32
CA THR A 290 2.31 20.98 22.33
C THR A 290 0.99 21.59 21.89
N ASP A 291 1.03 22.85 21.47
CA ASP A 291 -0.08 23.48 20.73
C ASP A 291 -0.26 22.82 19.35
N LEU A 292 -1.49 22.38 19.06
CA LEU A 292 -1.94 21.75 17.82
C LEU A 292 -2.76 22.68 16.91
N SER A 293 -2.77 23.99 17.19
CA SER A 293 -3.32 25.04 16.33
C SER A 293 -2.69 25.04 14.94
N ASN A 294 -3.37 25.67 13.97
CA ASN A 294 -2.88 25.71 12.59
C ASN A 294 -1.58 26.51 12.46
N GLU A 295 -1.45 27.55 13.28
CA GLU A 295 -0.34 28.47 13.34
C GLU A 295 0.87 27.80 14.00
N ALA A 296 0.67 27.11 15.13
CA ALA A 296 1.76 26.47 15.85
C ALA A 296 2.20 25.13 15.23
N PHE A 297 1.30 24.38 14.62
CA PHE A 297 1.59 23.08 14.01
C PHE A 297 1.01 23.00 12.58
N PRO A 298 1.64 23.63 11.58
CA PRO A 298 1.14 23.66 10.21
C PRO A 298 1.07 22.25 9.56
N PHE A 299 0.19 22.09 8.57
CA PHE A 299 0.11 20.85 7.79
C PHE A 299 1.45 20.54 7.10
N SER A 300 1.80 19.25 6.98
CA SER A 300 3.06 18.76 6.41
C SER A 300 4.30 19.22 7.20
N THR A 301 4.17 19.30 8.52
CA THR A 301 5.28 19.49 9.45
C THR A 301 5.28 18.39 10.50
N HIS A 302 6.37 18.31 11.28
CA HIS A 302 6.48 17.36 12.38
C HIS A 302 7.19 18.02 13.57
N LYS A 303 6.98 17.44 14.76
CA LYS A 303 7.68 17.82 16.00
C LYS A 303 7.97 16.56 16.82
N VAL A 304 9.04 16.61 17.61
CA VAL A 304 9.24 15.66 18.71
C VAL A 304 8.61 16.28 19.95
N VAL A 305 7.68 15.58 20.58
CA VAL A 305 6.80 16.07 21.66
C VAL A 305 6.62 14.96 22.69
N ASN A 306 6.07 15.28 23.87
CA ASN A 306 5.66 14.26 24.82
C ASN A 306 4.18 13.92 24.64
N ALA A 307 3.88 12.62 24.59
CA ALA A 307 2.55 12.05 24.61
C ALA A 307 2.43 11.18 25.85
N ALA A 308 1.54 11.56 26.80
CA ALA A 308 1.35 10.82 28.04
C ALA A 308 2.68 10.50 28.81
N GLY A 309 3.63 11.44 28.82
CA GLY A 309 4.93 11.28 29.46
C GLY A 309 6.00 10.55 28.64
N HIS A 310 5.69 10.15 27.40
CA HIS A 310 6.62 9.48 26.50
C HIS A 310 6.99 10.34 25.30
N GLN A 311 8.26 10.36 24.91
CA GLN A 311 8.70 11.11 23.75
C GLN A 311 8.25 10.42 22.45
N VAL A 312 7.54 11.15 21.59
CA VAL A 312 7.05 10.68 20.29
C VAL A 312 7.34 11.69 19.20
N ARG A 313 7.39 11.24 17.94
CA ARG A 313 7.38 12.16 16.78
C ARG A 313 5.95 12.28 16.27
N ALA A 314 5.35 13.45 16.44
CA ALA A 314 4.06 13.78 15.86
C ALA A 314 4.27 14.38 14.46
N MET A 315 3.53 13.91 13.47
CA MET A 315 3.52 14.45 12.11
C MET A 315 2.11 14.84 11.70
N ARG A 316 1.94 16.07 11.24
CA ARG A 316 0.63 16.53 10.76
C ARG A 316 0.44 16.20 9.29
N LEU A 317 -0.01 14.99 9.03
CA LEU A 317 -0.24 14.42 7.71
C LEU A 317 -1.54 13.59 7.71
N SER A 318 -2.06 13.28 6.53
CA SER A 318 -3.23 12.41 6.40
C SER A 318 -3.19 11.65 5.09
N PHE A 319 -3.43 10.33 5.16
CA PHE A 319 -3.70 9.48 4.00
C PHE A 319 -5.21 9.15 3.85
N VAL A 320 -6.04 9.60 4.79
CA VAL A 320 -7.51 9.42 4.75
C VAL A 320 -8.24 10.72 4.37
N GLY A 321 -7.53 11.85 4.25
CA GLY A 321 -8.08 13.12 3.79
C GLY A 321 -8.79 13.94 4.87
N GLU A 322 -8.55 13.65 6.14
CA GLU A 322 -9.07 14.41 7.29
C GLU A 322 -7.96 15.17 8.02
N LEU A 323 -8.36 16.07 8.94
CA LEU A 323 -7.47 16.58 9.97
C LEU A 323 -6.94 15.43 10.81
N GLY A 324 -5.64 15.45 11.15
CA GLY A 324 -5.07 14.44 12.02
C GLY A 324 -3.55 14.50 12.11
N TRP A 325 -3.02 13.58 12.92
CA TRP A 325 -1.59 13.39 13.11
C TRP A 325 -1.23 11.90 13.11
N GLU A 326 -0.06 11.60 12.59
CA GLU A 326 0.63 10.34 12.80
C GLU A 326 1.56 10.50 14.00
N LEU A 327 1.49 9.57 14.95
CA LEU A 327 2.43 9.46 16.06
C LEU A 327 3.35 8.28 15.79
N HIS A 328 4.65 8.56 15.64
CA HIS A 328 5.70 7.53 15.60
C HIS A 328 6.28 7.39 17.00
N ILE A 329 6.18 6.19 17.55
CA ILE A 329 6.30 5.94 18.98
C ILE A 329 7.37 4.87 19.20
N PRO A 330 8.39 5.09 20.05
CA PRO A 330 9.29 4.02 20.47
C PRO A 330 8.51 2.82 21.02
N LYS A 331 8.92 1.60 20.66
CA LYS A 331 8.19 0.35 20.94
C LYS A 331 7.66 0.23 22.37
N ASP A 332 8.49 0.53 23.36
CA ASP A 332 8.15 0.39 24.79
C ASP A 332 7.10 1.42 25.26
N SER A 333 6.91 2.50 24.50
CA SER A 333 5.95 3.56 24.79
C SER A 333 4.62 3.42 24.04
N CYS A 334 4.52 2.45 23.12
CA CYS A 334 3.35 2.27 22.26
C CYS A 334 2.04 2.10 23.04
N LEU A 335 1.96 1.09 23.91
CA LEU A 335 0.72 0.80 24.64
C LEU A 335 0.29 1.94 25.59
N PRO A 336 1.18 2.53 26.41
CA PRO A 336 0.83 3.70 27.22
C PRO A 336 0.24 4.86 26.40
N VAL A 337 0.88 5.21 25.28
CA VAL A 337 0.40 6.30 24.41
C VAL A 337 -0.93 5.95 23.76
N TYR A 338 -1.08 4.73 23.25
CA TYR A 338 -2.34 4.25 22.66
C TYR A 338 -3.49 4.30 23.67
N HIS A 339 -3.29 3.80 24.89
CA HIS A 339 -4.32 3.84 25.93
C HIS A 339 -4.70 5.27 26.30
N ALA A 340 -3.73 6.19 26.38
CA ALA A 340 -4.01 7.60 26.64
C ALA A 340 -4.86 8.25 25.53
N VAL A 341 -4.54 7.97 24.25
CA VAL A 341 -5.32 8.44 23.10
C VAL A 341 -6.74 7.87 23.13
N MET A 342 -6.90 6.57 23.34
CA MET A 342 -8.21 5.93 23.39
C MET A 342 -9.05 6.44 24.57
N ALA A 343 -8.43 6.67 25.74
CA ALA A 343 -9.10 7.22 26.92
C ALA A 343 -9.58 8.66 26.68
N ALA A 344 -8.72 9.55 26.14
CA ALA A 344 -9.09 10.93 25.80
C ALA A 344 -10.20 10.98 24.74
N GLY A 345 -10.13 10.08 23.75
CA GLY A 345 -11.10 10.00 22.66
C GLY A 345 -12.43 9.34 23.02
N ALA A 346 -12.56 8.67 24.17
CA ALA A 346 -13.76 7.92 24.54
C ALA A 346 -15.03 8.79 24.52
N LYS A 347 -14.94 10.03 25.04
CA LYS A 347 -16.06 11.00 25.02
C LYS A 347 -16.43 11.51 23.63
N HIS A 348 -15.56 11.29 22.64
CA HIS A 348 -15.77 11.65 21.23
C HIS A 348 -16.16 10.44 20.37
N GLY A 349 -16.37 9.27 20.98
CA GLY A 349 -16.71 8.04 20.24
C GLY A 349 -15.55 7.53 19.38
N ILE A 350 -14.30 7.71 19.82
CA ILE A 350 -13.13 7.19 19.12
C ILE A 350 -13.22 5.68 18.92
N ILE A 351 -12.82 5.21 17.74
CA ILE A 351 -12.72 3.79 17.42
C ILE A 351 -11.37 3.48 16.80
N ASN A 352 -11.00 2.20 16.78
CA ASN A 352 -9.99 1.75 15.83
C ASN A 352 -10.65 1.52 14.47
N SER A 353 -9.88 1.79 13.41
CA SER A 353 -10.26 1.52 12.04
C SER A 353 -9.11 0.82 11.31
N GLY A 354 -9.47 -0.09 10.40
CA GLY A 354 -8.51 -0.91 9.69
C GLY A 354 -8.12 -0.36 8.32
N TYR A 355 -7.23 -1.08 7.63
CA TYR A 355 -6.75 -0.70 6.31
C TYR A 355 -7.84 -0.66 5.24
N ARG A 356 -8.91 -1.45 5.40
CA ARG A 356 -10.06 -1.43 4.45
C ARG A 356 -10.79 -0.09 4.48
N ALA A 357 -10.86 0.56 5.65
CA ALA A 357 -11.34 1.93 5.73
C ALA A 357 -10.35 2.92 5.08
N ILE A 358 -9.04 2.73 5.26
CA ILE A 358 -8.02 3.54 4.58
C ILE A 358 -8.16 3.45 3.05
N ASP A 359 -8.44 2.28 2.49
CA ASP A 359 -8.60 2.11 1.04
C ASP A 359 -9.76 2.96 0.48
N SER A 360 -10.92 2.93 1.16
CA SER A 360 -12.08 3.75 0.81
C SER A 360 -11.81 5.25 1.02
N LEU A 361 -11.31 5.63 2.19
CA LEU A 361 -11.09 7.04 2.53
C LEU A 361 -10.02 7.70 1.65
N SER A 362 -8.96 6.96 1.31
CA SER A 362 -7.86 7.46 0.48
C SER A 362 -8.27 7.57 -0.99
N ILE A 363 -9.11 6.67 -1.51
CA ILE A 363 -9.61 6.77 -2.89
C ILE A 363 -10.54 7.97 -3.05
N GLU A 364 -11.38 8.24 -2.05
CA GLU A 364 -12.23 9.43 -2.04
C GLU A 364 -11.33 10.63 -2.14
N LYS A 365 -10.27 10.71 -1.33
CA LYS A 365 -9.34 11.84 -1.39
C LYS A 365 -8.50 11.90 -2.67
N GLY A 366 -8.49 10.82 -3.45
CA GLY A 366 -7.65 10.66 -4.63
C GLY A 366 -6.18 10.51 -4.30
N TYR A 367 -5.82 10.00 -3.12
CA TYR A 367 -4.44 9.61 -2.84
C TYR A 367 -4.12 8.28 -3.52
N ARG A 368 -2.87 8.20 -4.00
CA ARG A 368 -2.40 7.09 -4.83
C ARG A 368 -1.70 6.07 -3.97
N HIS A 369 -2.10 4.81 -4.09
CA HIS A 369 -1.36 3.67 -3.54
C HIS A 369 -0.26 3.24 -4.50
N TRP A 370 0.97 3.13 -3.99
CA TRP A 370 2.02 2.40 -4.70
C TRP A 370 1.62 0.93 -4.85
N HIS A 371 2.10 0.23 -5.88
CA HIS A 371 1.70 -1.12 -6.34
C HIS A 371 0.28 -1.26 -6.92
N ALA A 372 -0.61 -0.28 -6.75
CA ALA A 372 -1.95 -0.28 -7.31
C ALA A 372 -2.09 0.85 -8.34
N ASP A 373 -2.31 2.07 -7.86
CA ASP A 373 -2.45 3.30 -8.66
C ASP A 373 -1.13 3.70 -9.33
N LEU A 374 -0.01 3.43 -8.64
CA LEU A 374 1.35 3.70 -9.13
C LEU A 374 2.09 2.39 -9.31
N ARG A 375 2.75 2.27 -10.45
CA ARG A 375 3.67 1.17 -10.76
C ARG A 375 5.01 1.73 -11.24
N PRO A 376 6.09 0.93 -11.23
CA PRO A 376 7.40 1.35 -11.72
C PRO A 376 7.42 1.79 -13.20
N ASP A 377 6.42 1.41 -13.98
CA ASP A 377 6.24 1.80 -15.39
C ASP A 377 5.34 3.05 -15.58
N ASP A 378 4.87 3.68 -14.50
CA ASP A 378 4.10 4.93 -14.53
C ASP A 378 4.99 6.14 -14.17
N THR A 379 4.72 7.31 -14.74
CA THR A 379 5.48 8.53 -14.39
C THR A 379 4.68 9.44 -13.45
N PRO A 380 5.33 10.26 -12.60
CA PRO A 380 4.65 11.25 -11.76
C PRO A 380 3.69 12.17 -12.54
N LEU A 381 4.00 12.51 -13.80
CA LEU A 381 3.13 13.34 -14.62
C LEU A 381 1.85 12.59 -15.03
N GLU A 382 1.98 11.34 -15.49
CA GLU A 382 0.83 10.51 -15.89
C GLU A 382 -0.08 10.20 -14.69
N SER A 383 0.50 10.01 -13.50
CA SER A 383 -0.22 9.73 -12.25
C SER A 383 -0.86 10.98 -11.60
N GLY A 384 -0.69 12.17 -12.21
CA GLY A 384 -1.18 13.43 -11.65
C GLY A 384 -0.46 13.88 -10.37
N LEU A 385 0.78 13.40 -10.18
CA LEU A 385 1.68 13.72 -9.07
C LEU A 385 2.79 14.70 -9.46
N GLY A 386 2.72 15.31 -10.64
CA GLY A 386 3.75 16.27 -11.09
C GLY A 386 4.00 17.45 -10.14
N PHE A 387 3.04 17.78 -9.28
CA PHE A 387 3.21 18.82 -8.25
C PHE A 387 4.24 18.46 -7.16
N THR A 388 4.57 17.18 -6.99
CA THR A 388 5.59 16.73 -6.03
C THR A 388 7.01 16.81 -6.60
N CYS A 389 7.16 17.11 -7.89
CA CYS A 389 8.45 17.14 -8.56
C CYS A 389 9.02 18.57 -8.59
N LYS A 390 10.27 18.74 -8.12
CA LYS A 390 11.02 20.00 -8.06
C LYS A 390 11.51 20.50 -9.42
N LEU A 391 10.68 20.37 -10.45
CA LEU A 391 10.95 20.81 -11.83
C LEU A 391 11.11 22.34 -11.96
N LYS A 392 10.73 23.10 -10.93
CA LYS A 392 10.87 24.57 -10.90
C LYS A 392 12.25 25.03 -10.39
N SER A 393 13.03 24.16 -9.75
CA SER A 393 14.40 24.46 -9.30
C SER A 393 15.42 23.76 -10.21
N SER A 394 16.70 24.07 -10.06
CA SER A 394 17.80 23.39 -10.78
C SER A 394 18.33 22.15 -10.04
N ILE A 395 17.71 21.76 -8.92
CA ILE A 395 18.17 20.64 -8.10
C ILE A 395 18.01 19.33 -8.89
N PRO A 396 19.09 18.57 -9.14
CA PRO A 396 19.02 17.34 -9.92
C PRO A 396 18.30 16.24 -9.12
N PHE A 397 17.60 15.36 -9.82
CA PHE A 397 17.04 14.13 -9.26
C PHE A 397 16.97 13.04 -10.34
N GLN A 398 16.96 11.79 -9.91
CA GLN A 398 16.93 10.65 -10.82
C GLN A 398 15.68 10.67 -11.71
N GLY A 399 15.87 10.69 -13.02
CA GLY A 399 14.77 10.68 -14.00
C GLY A 399 14.23 12.06 -14.40
N ARG A 400 14.85 13.15 -13.95
CA ARG A 400 14.46 14.54 -14.27
C ARG A 400 14.28 14.79 -15.77
N ASP A 401 15.31 14.52 -16.57
CA ASP A 401 15.33 14.81 -18.01
C ASP A 401 14.16 14.13 -18.74
N ARG A 402 13.79 12.92 -18.28
CA ARG A 402 12.65 12.19 -18.85
C ARG A 402 11.32 12.87 -18.54
N LEU A 403 11.15 13.43 -17.34
CA LEU A 403 9.94 14.16 -16.97
C LEU A 403 9.84 15.51 -17.68
N GLU A 404 10.97 16.22 -17.85
CA GLU A 404 11.00 17.48 -18.60
C GLU A 404 10.59 17.23 -20.06
N LYS A 405 11.21 16.24 -20.72
CA LYS A 405 10.83 15.83 -22.08
C LYS A 405 9.37 15.38 -22.18
N GLN A 406 8.87 14.57 -21.24
CA GLN A 406 7.47 14.12 -21.26
C GLN A 406 6.49 15.29 -21.08
N LYS A 407 6.86 16.31 -20.31
CA LYS A 407 6.05 17.52 -20.12
C LYS A 407 5.94 18.32 -21.42
N GLU A 408 7.01 18.41 -22.20
CA GLU A 408 7.03 19.06 -23.52
C GLU A 408 6.22 18.28 -24.57
N GLU A 409 6.38 16.95 -24.60
CA GLU A 409 5.68 16.07 -25.55
C GLU A 409 4.16 15.94 -25.28
N GLY A 410 3.74 16.19 -24.03
CA GLY A 410 2.38 15.97 -23.58
C GLY A 410 2.08 14.51 -23.21
N LEU A 411 1.05 14.31 -22.39
CA LEU A 411 0.72 12.99 -21.83
C LEU A 411 -0.15 12.17 -22.78
N ARG A 412 0.40 11.08 -23.32
CA ARG A 412 -0.36 10.10 -24.13
C ARG A 412 -1.11 9.06 -23.29
N ARG A 413 -0.80 9.00 -22.00
CA ARG A 413 -1.46 8.18 -20.98
C ARG A 413 -1.65 9.05 -19.74
N ARG A 414 -2.81 8.98 -19.08
CA ARG A 414 -3.08 9.76 -17.86
C ARG A 414 -4.05 9.03 -16.94
N ILE A 415 -3.81 9.10 -15.63
CA ILE A 415 -4.76 8.61 -14.63
C ILE A 415 -5.96 9.57 -14.50
N VAL A 416 -7.15 9.01 -14.45
CA VAL A 416 -8.43 9.73 -14.34
C VAL A 416 -9.27 9.08 -13.26
N CYS A 417 -9.99 9.91 -12.50
CA CYS A 417 -10.98 9.44 -11.52
C CYS A 417 -12.31 9.21 -12.22
N PHE A 418 -12.98 8.10 -11.91
CA PHE A 418 -14.31 7.76 -12.41
C PHE A 418 -15.24 7.53 -11.24
N THR A 419 -16.48 8.00 -11.35
CA THR A 419 -17.54 7.68 -10.37
C THR A 419 -18.77 7.13 -11.08
N ILE A 420 -19.39 6.12 -10.48
CA ILE A 420 -20.70 5.59 -10.85
C ILE A 420 -21.66 5.93 -9.71
N ASP A 421 -22.88 6.34 -10.05
CA ASP A 421 -23.90 6.71 -9.07
C ASP A 421 -24.54 5.47 -8.40
N GLU A 422 -24.61 4.36 -9.12
CA GLU A 422 -25.02 3.06 -8.59
C GLU A 422 -23.96 2.48 -7.63
N LYS A 423 -24.43 1.76 -6.61
CA LYS A 423 -23.57 1.00 -5.69
C LYS A 423 -23.14 -0.31 -6.34
N VAL A 424 -22.00 -0.29 -7.02
CA VAL A 424 -21.45 -1.43 -7.76
C VAL A 424 -20.07 -1.81 -7.18
N PRO A 425 -19.84 -3.06 -6.77
CA PRO A 425 -18.53 -3.48 -6.28
C PRO A 425 -17.56 -3.52 -7.46
N MET A 426 -16.46 -2.77 -7.39
CA MET A 426 -15.38 -2.77 -8.38
C MET A 426 -14.05 -2.72 -7.62
N PHE A 427 -12.99 -3.29 -8.18
CA PHE A 427 -11.73 -3.54 -7.47
C PHE A 427 -10.51 -3.01 -8.24
N GLY A 428 -10.48 -3.21 -9.55
CA GLY A 428 -9.36 -2.96 -10.44
C GLY A 428 -9.35 -3.95 -11.61
N LEU A 429 -8.78 -3.53 -12.73
CA LEU A 429 -8.76 -4.20 -14.04
C LEU A 429 -10.07 -4.16 -14.84
N GLU A 430 -11.15 -3.60 -14.30
CA GLU A 430 -12.37 -3.29 -15.07
C GLU A 430 -12.03 -2.39 -16.25
N ALA A 431 -12.59 -2.69 -17.42
CA ALA A 431 -12.29 -1.95 -18.64
C ALA A 431 -12.95 -0.56 -18.62
N VAL A 432 -12.20 0.44 -19.07
CA VAL A 432 -12.70 1.81 -19.26
C VAL A 432 -12.96 2.02 -20.74
N PHE A 433 -14.18 2.41 -21.08
CA PHE A 433 -14.58 2.77 -22.43
C PHE A 433 -14.83 4.27 -22.53
N ARG A 434 -14.50 4.83 -23.69
CA ARG A 434 -14.86 6.19 -24.10
C ARG A 434 -15.60 6.11 -25.44
N ASN A 435 -16.83 6.60 -25.50
CA ASN A 435 -17.68 6.55 -26.69
C ASN A 435 -17.72 5.13 -27.31
N GLY A 436 -17.90 4.10 -26.47
CA GLY A 436 -17.93 2.69 -26.88
C GLY A 436 -16.58 2.06 -27.25
N THR A 437 -15.47 2.80 -27.21
CA THR A 437 -14.13 2.28 -27.52
C THR A 437 -13.32 2.04 -26.23
N PRO A 438 -12.67 0.88 -26.05
CA PRO A 438 -11.77 0.65 -24.92
C PRO A 438 -10.60 1.65 -24.93
N VAL A 439 -10.38 2.34 -23.80
CA VAL A 439 -9.30 3.33 -23.65
C VAL A 439 -8.35 3.03 -22.49
N GLY A 440 -8.68 2.08 -21.63
CA GLY A 440 -7.87 1.73 -20.47
C GLY A 440 -8.55 0.74 -19.55
N HIS A 441 -8.05 0.65 -18.32
CA HIS A 441 -8.66 -0.11 -17.24
C HIS A 441 -8.46 0.63 -15.91
N LEU A 442 -9.32 0.34 -14.93
CA LEU A 442 -9.14 0.80 -13.56
C LEU A 442 -7.88 0.16 -12.94
N ARG A 443 -7.05 0.95 -12.28
CA ARG A 443 -5.94 0.45 -11.45
C ARG A 443 -6.43 0.00 -10.09
N ARG A 444 -7.36 0.77 -9.53
CA ARG A 444 -7.97 0.57 -8.22
C ARG A 444 -9.37 1.13 -8.23
N SER A 445 -10.27 0.46 -7.52
CA SER A 445 -11.63 0.92 -7.28
C SER A 445 -12.09 0.49 -5.90
N GLU A 446 -12.97 1.29 -5.32
CA GLU A 446 -13.61 1.04 -4.03
C GLU A 446 -15.00 1.69 -4.02
N TYR A 447 -15.76 1.44 -2.97
CA TYR A 447 -16.95 2.26 -2.66
C TYR A 447 -16.57 3.41 -1.74
N GLY A 448 -16.82 4.64 -2.19
CA GLY A 448 -16.64 5.85 -1.39
C GLY A 448 -17.87 6.09 -0.52
N PHE A 449 -17.80 5.72 0.76
CA PHE A 449 -18.95 5.76 1.67
C PHE A 449 -19.46 7.17 1.99
N PHE A 450 -18.59 8.18 1.96
CA PHE A 450 -18.97 9.55 2.27
C PHE A 450 -19.58 10.25 1.05
N ILE A 451 -19.03 9.98 -0.15
CA ILE A 451 -19.60 10.50 -1.40
C ILE A 451 -20.75 9.64 -1.97
N ASP A 452 -21.00 8.48 -1.36
CA ASP A 452 -22.04 7.50 -1.68
C ASP A 452 -21.99 7.01 -3.14
N LYS A 453 -20.78 6.68 -3.62
CA LYS A 453 -20.53 6.31 -5.03
C LYS A 453 -19.48 5.22 -5.15
N THR A 454 -19.61 4.37 -6.16
CA THR A 454 -18.47 3.58 -6.64
C THR A 454 -17.47 4.52 -7.30
N ILE A 455 -16.21 4.46 -6.88
CA ILE A 455 -15.14 5.35 -7.33
C ILE A 455 -13.91 4.54 -7.72
N GLY A 456 -13.32 4.85 -8.87
CA GLY A 456 -12.14 4.18 -9.38
C GLY A 456 -11.15 5.13 -10.04
N TYR A 457 -9.87 4.77 -10.02
CA TYR A 457 -8.83 5.47 -10.75
C TYR A 457 -8.25 4.56 -11.82
N GLY A 458 -8.21 5.03 -13.06
CA GLY A 458 -7.70 4.25 -14.19
C GLY A 458 -6.85 5.10 -15.14
N TYR A 459 -5.83 4.50 -15.73
CA TYR A 459 -5.09 5.17 -16.81
C TYR A 459 -5.82 4.98 -18.12
N ILE A 460 -6.07 6.08 -18.82
CA ILE A 460 -6.62 6.07 -20.17
C ILE A 460 -5.58 6.52 -21.18
N ARG A 461 -5.73 6.04 -22.42
CA ARG A 461 -4.97 6.44 -23.61
C ARG A 461 -5.93 6.92 -24.68
N ASN A 462 -5.46 7.78 -25.58
CA ASN A 462 -6.18 8.05 -26.82
C ASN A 462 -5.85 6.93 -27.84
N PRO A 463 -6.83 6.13 -28.31
CA PRO A 463 -6.59 5.07 -29.30
C PRO A 463 -5.97 5.58 -30.60
N ALA A 464 -6.21 6.84 -30.97
CA ALA A 464 -5.58 7.48 -32.13
C ALA A 464 -4.13 7.93 -31.89
N GLY A 465 -3.56 7.67 -30.70
CA GLY A 465 -2.18 7.98 -30.35
C GLY A 465 -1.89 9.42 -29.91
N GLY A 466 -2.93 10.27 -29.84
CA GLY A 466 -2.83 11.68 -29.42
C GLY A 466 -2.67 11.89 -27.92
N VAL A 467 -2.53 13.16 -27.52
CA VAL A 467 -2.46 13.57 -26.10
C VAL A 467 -3.82 13.40 -25.42
N VAL A 468 -3.80 12.92 -24.17
CA VAL A 468 -4.96 12.83 -23.28
C VAL A 468 -5.10 14.16 -22.52
N SER A 469 -5.66 15.16 -23.21
CA SER A 469 -5.88 16.50 -22.65
C SER A 469 -7.09 16.55 -21.70
N ALA A 470 -7.26 17.68 -21.01
CA ALA A 470 -8.48 17.93 -20.22
C ALA A 470 -9.74 17.90 -21.10
N ASP A 471 -9.66 18.44 -22.32
CA ASP A 471 -10.79 18.49 -23.24
C ASP A 471 -11.11 17.10 -23.81
N PHE A 472 -10.09 16.27 -24.07
CA PHE A 472 -10.30 14.87 -24.46
C PHE A 472 -11.13 14.10 -23.43
N ILE A 473 -10.88 14.36 -22.14
CA ILE A 473 -11.63 13.78 -21.03
C ILE A 473 -13.03 14.41 -20.94
N LYS A 474 -13.15 15.74 -20.93
CA LYS A 474 -14.46 16.40 -20.73
C LYS A 474 -15.47 16.18 -21.85
N SER A 475 -15.00 15.95 -23.08
CA SER A 475 -15.84 15.75 -24.27
C SER A 475 -16.24 14.28 -24.52
N GLY A 476 -15.75 13.34 -23.72
CA GLY A 476 -16.04 11.92 -23.88
C GLY A 476 -17.17 11.46 -22.96
N GLU A 477 -17.97 10.53 -23.44
CA GLU A 477 -18.87 9.71 -22.61
C GLU A 477 -18.10 8.48 -22.15
N PHE A 478 -18.13 8.18 -20.85
CA PHE A 478 -17.37 7.08 -20.28
C PHE A 478 -18.30 6.01 -19.69
N THR A 479 -17.92 4.77 -19.91
CA THR A 479 -18.52 3.62 -19.22
C THR A 479 -17.44 2.73 -18.64
N LEU A 480 -17.78 2.04 -17.56
CA LEU A 480 -16.95 1.03 -16.91
C LEU A 480 -17.61 -0.33 -17.06
N GLU A 481 -16.83 -1.34 -17.40
CA GLU A 481 -17.33 -2.70 -17.62
C GLU A 481 -16.89 -3.62 -16.48
N LYS A 482 -17.86 -4.29 -15.86
CA LYS A 482 -17.64 -5.36 -14.89
C LYS A 482 -18.47 -6.59 -15.27
N MET A 483 -17.78 -7.71 -15.48
CA MET A 483 -18.37 -9.04 -15.67
C MET A 483 -19.45 -9.09 -16.78
N GLY A 484 -19.21 -8.40 -17.88
CA GLY A 484 -20.10 -8.30 -19.04
C GLY A 484 -21.15 -7.20 -18.94
N VAL A 485 -21.22 -6.44 -17.84
CA VAL A 485 -22.18 -5.36 -17.63
C VAL A 485 -21.47 -4.01 -17.68
N THR A 486 -22.07 -3.05 -18.39
CA THR A 486 -21.53 -1.68 -18.51
C THR A 486 -22.31 -0.70 -17.65
N TYR A 487 -21.60 0.21 -17.00
CA TYR A 487 -22.14 1.23 -16.12
C TYR A 487 -21.70 2.61 -16.60
N GLU A 488 -22.62 3.57 -16.63
CA GLU A 488 -22.28 4.96 -16.93
C GLU A 488 -21.36 5.55 -15.86
N ALA A 489 -20.28 6.18 -16.28
CA ALA A 489 -19.27 6.70 -15.39
C ALA A 489 -18.97 8.17 -15.69
N LYS A 490 -18.90 8.97 -14.63
CA LYS A 490 -18.47 10.37 -14.71
C LYS A 490 -16.96 10.46 -14.51
N ALA A 491 -16.26 11.05 -15.48
CA ALA A 491 -14.82 11.28 -15.40
C ALA A 491 -14.49 12.61 -14.69
N HIS A 492 -13.50 12.58 -13.80
CA HIS A 492 -13.03 13.74 -13.04
C HIS A 492 -11.52 13.92 -13.14
N LEU A 493 -11.08 15.16 -13.33
CA LEU A 493 -9.65 15.53 -13.36
C LEU A 493 -9.04 15.68 -11.96
N LYS A 494 -9.88 15.87 -10.96
CA LYS A 494 -9.55 15.92 -9.54
C LYS A 494 -10.54 15.04 -8.80
N SER A 495 -10.19 14.62 -7.60
CA SER A 495 -11.15 13.94 -6.73
C SER A 495 -12.41 14.80 -6.54
N PRO A 496 -13.62 14.20 -6.53
CA PRO A 496 -14.86 14.88 -6.18
C PRO A 496 -15.00 15.19 -4.67
N PHE A 497 -14.13 14.63 -3.82
CA PHE A 497 -14.12 14.84 -2.37
C PHE A 497 -13.06 15.86 -1.96
N ASP A 498 -13.50 16.93 -1.27
CA ASP A 498 -12.62 17.98 -0.74
C ASP A 498 -11.50 18.41 -1.72
N PRO A 499 -11.84 18.85 -2.96
CA PRO A 499 -10.85 19.14 -4.00
C PRO A 499 -9.91 20.31 -3.66
N GLU A 500 -10.27 21.10 -2.65
CA GLU A 500 -9.51 22.25 -2.16
C GLU A 500 -8.63 21.93 -0.93
N ASN A 501 -8.64 20.70 -0.43
CA ASN A 501 -7.86 20.28 0.74
C ASN A 501 -8.17 21.10 2.01
N LYS A 502 -9.45 21.40 2.25
CA LYS A 502 -9.92 22.14 3.43
C LYS A 502 -9.94 21.26 4.67
N ARG A 503 -10.41 20.01 4.57
CA ARG A 503 -10.61 19.13 5.74
C ARG A 503 -9.29 18.77 6.43
N ILE A 504 -8.22 18.53 5.68
CA ILE A 504 -6.87 18.27 6.26
C ILE A 504 -6.31 19.47 7.05
N LYS A 505 -6.82 20.68 6.80
CA LYS A 505 -6.49 21.91 7.54
C LYS A 505 -7.43 22.16 8.72
N GLY A 506 -8.42 21.28 8.93
CA GLY A 506 -9.46 21.43 9.94
C GLY A 506 -10.54 22.44 9.56
N ILE A 507 -10.72 22.72 8.26
CA ILE A 507 -11.76 23.59 7.75
C ILE A 507 -12.88 22.70 7.19
N TYR A 508 -14.03 22.74 7.85
CA TYR A 508 -15.22 21.97 7.50
C TYR A 508 -16.32 22.93 7.03
N ALA A 509 -17.07 22.53 6.00
CA ALA A 509 -18.16 23.31 5.40
C ALA A 509 -19.50 23.01 6.07
#